data_AF-X0XH36-F1
#
_entry.id   AF-X0XH36-F1
#
_cell.length_a   1.000
_cell.length_b   1.000
_cell.length_c   1.000
_cell.angle_alpha   90.00
_cell.angle_beta   90.00
_cell.angle_gamma   90.00
#
_symmetry.space_group_name_H-M   'P 1'
#
loop_
_entity.id
_entity.type
_entity.pdbx_description
1 polymer ?
#
loop_
_entity_poly.entity_id
_entity_poly.type
_entity_poly.pdbx_seq_one_letter_code
_entity_poly.pdbx_strand_id
1 'polypeptide(L)'
;LLAGAAIDVFSEEPCTESILFHNENIIVTPHLGASTREAQSLAATDVARQIVDVFNGQPARYAVNAPLISADALPVLAPYLKAASLVGKLASYLGEGQLKSIHIKYQGEIASYDTNTLKAIILGELLDRITEERVNLVNANIIASKRGIKVTEQKEPGCDNYANLITAEINTSSGSNAVSGTVMRGETRIVQVDDYWIDIVPTGGYFLFCD
;
A
#
# COMPACT_ATOMS: atom_id res chain seq x y z
N LEU A 1 -23.92 -24.50 38.94
CA LEU A 1 -23.33 -25.63 38.18
C LEU A 1 -23.87 -25.58 36.77
N LEU A 2 -23.02 -25.76 35.76
CA LEU A 2 -23.45 -25.85 34.37
C LEU A 2 -23.95 -27.28 34.10
N ALA A 3 -25.11 -27.39 33.44
CA ALA A 3 -25.73 -28.68 33.13
C ALA A 3 -25.17 -29.33 31.85
N GLY A 4 -24.49 -28.57 30.98
CA GLY A 4 -23.89 -29.05 29.74
C GLY A 4 -23.31 -27.92 28.89
N ALA A 5 -22.71 -28.27 27.75
CA ALA A 5 -22.12 -27.33 26.79
C ALA A 5 -22.18 -27.85 25.33
N ALA A 6 -22.06 -26.94 24.36
CA ALA A 6 -21.89 -27.28 22.95
C ALA A 6 -20.71 -26.50 22.38
N ILE A 7 -19.81 -27.18 21.68
CA ILE A 7 -18.52 -26.61 21.22
C ILE A 7 -18.31 -26.95 19.75
N ASP A 8 -18.16 -25.92 18.91
CA ASP A 8 -17.89 -26.08 17.47
C ASP A 8 -16.42 -25.80 17.09
N VAL A 9 -15.67 -25.10 17.95
CA VAL A 9 -14.28 -24.67 17.67
C VAL A 9 -13.35 -25.02 18.82
N PHE A 10 -12.08 -25.29 18.50
CA PHE A 10 -11.05 -25.66 19.47
C PHE A 10 -9.88 -24.67 19.39
N SER A 11 -9.07 -24.59 20.46
CA SER A 11 -7.91 -23.69 20.49
C SER A 11 -6.82 -24.06 19.48
N GLU A 12 -6.73 -25.34 19.15
CA GLU A 12 -5.85 -25.88 18.10
C GLU A 12 -6.69 -26.80 17.22
N GLU A 13 -6.63 -26.59 15.90
CA GLU A 13 -7.37 -27.36 14.91
C GLU A 13 -6.39 -27.87 13.83
N PRO A 14 -6.51 -29.15 13.38
CA PRO A 14 -7.57 -30.10 13.71
C PRO A 14 -7.46 -30.71 15.11
N CYS A 15 -8.57 -30.75 15.86
CA CYS A 15 -8.63 -31.38 17.17
C CYS A 15 -9.21 -32.80 17.05
N THR A 16 -8.35 -33.81 17.16
CA THR A 16 -8.74 -35.23 17.13
C THR A 16 -8.77 -35.88 18.50
N GLU A 17 -8.22 -35.21 19.52
CA GLU A 17 -8.20 -35.68 20.91
C GLU A 17 -8.54 -34.53 21.84
N SER A 18 -9.52 -34.74 22.73
CA SER A 18 -9.91 -33.77 23.76
C SER A 18 -10.63 -34.49 24.89
N ILE A 19 -10.36 -34.07 26.13
CA ILE A 19 -11.10 -34.56 27.32
C ILE A 19 -12.61 -34.32 27.19
N LEU A 20 -13.02 -33.35 26.37
CA LEU A 20 -14.42 -32.97 26.17
C LEU A 20 -15.18 -34.02 25.35
N PHE A 21 -14.50 -34.83 24.54
CA PHE A 21 -15.11 -35.88 23.71
C PHE A 21 -15.65 -37.05 24.53
N HIS A 22 -15.20 -37.17 25.78
CA HIS A 22 -15.58 -38.25 26.69
C HIS A 22 -16.70 -37.85 27.67
N ASN A 23 -17.28 -36.66 27.54
CA ASN A 23 -18.34 -36.18 28.42
C ASN A 23 -19.69 -36.14 27.70
N GLU A 24 -20.65 -36.96 28.14
CA GLU A 24 -21.99 -37.06 27.53
C GLU A 24 -22.82 -35.78 27.62
N ASN A 25 -22.51 -34.86 28.55
CA ASN A 25 -23.18 -33.57 28.67
C ASN A 25 -22.58 -32.50 27.74
N ILE A 26 -21.62 -32.87 26.89
CA ILE A 26 -20.94 -31.96 25.96
C ILE A 26 -21.14 -32.44 24.52
N ILE A 27 -21.78 -31.60 23.72
CA ILE A 27 -21.92 -31.81 22.28
C ILE A 27 -20.74 -31.13 21.58
N VAL A 28 -20.07 -31.85 20.69
CA VAL A 28 -18.98 -31.29 19.89
C VAL A 28 -19.28 -31.42 18.39
N THR A 29 -18.90 -30.42 17.62
CA THR A 29 -18.94 -30.43 16.16
C THR A 29 -17.60 -29.95 15.59
N PRO A 30 -17.13 -30.52 14.46
CA PRO A 30 -15.83 -30.18 13.90
C PRO A 30 -15.92 -28.93 13.00
N HIS A 31 -16.07 -27.75 13.62
CA HIS A 31 -16.08 -26.45 12.93
C HIS A 31 -17.10 -26.39 11.78
N LEU A 32 -18.34 -26.78 12.08
CA LEU A 32 -19.42 -26.90 11.09
C LEU A 32 -20.30 -25.66 10.97
N GLY A 33 -20.11 -24.63 11.79
CA GLY A 33 -20.98 -23.45 11.81
C GLY A 33 -21.19 -22.77 10.45
N ALA A 34 -20.18 -22.75 9.59
CA ALA A 34 -20.26 -22.18 8.23
C ALA A 34 -20.33 -23.25 7.11
N SER A 35 -20.44 -24.53 7.47
CA SER A 35 -20.42 -25.67 6.54
C SER A 35 -21.80 -25.97 5.96
N THR A 36 -22.56 -24.94 5.60
CA THR A 36 -23.87 -25.03 4.94
C THR A 36 -23.77 -24.59 3.47
N ARG A 37 -24.63 -25.13 2.61
CA ARG A 37 -24.62 -24.78 1.16
C ARG A 37 -24.91 -23.30 0.95
N GLU A 38 -25.80 -22.75 1.76
CA GLU A 38 -26.24 -21.37 1.76
C GLU A 38 -25.10 -20.42 2.14
N ALA A 39 -24.39 -20.70 3.25
CA ALA A 39 -23.26 -19.89 3.68
C ALA A 39 -22.12 -19.89 2.66
N GLN A 40 -21.79 -21.06 2.10
CA GLN A 40 -20.76 -21.19 1.07
C GLN A 40 -21.16 -20.45 -0.23
N SER A 41 -22.43 -20.52 -0.63
CA SER A 41 -22.95 -19.80 -1.81
C SER A 41 -22.92 -18.28 -1.63
N LEU A 42 -23.27 -17.79 -0.44
CA LEU A 42 -23.20 -16.36 -0.12
C LEU A 42 -21.75 -15.87 -0.11
N ALA A 43 -20.85 -16.59 0.57
CA ALA A 43 -19.43 -16.25 0.61
C ALA A 43 -18.82 -16.21 -0.80
N ALA A 44 -19.13 -17.20 -1.65
CA ALA A 44 -18.66 -17.24 -3.03
C ALA A 44 -19.19 -16.05 -3.86
N THR A 45 -20.47 -15.70 -3.70
CA THR A 45 -21.08 -14.57 -4.41
C THR A 45 -20.45 -13.24 -3.97
N ASP A 46 -20.20 -13.07 -2.68
CA ASP A 46 -19.59 -11.86 -2.13
C ASP A 46 -18.14 -11.69 -2.57
N VAL A 47 -17.36 -12.77 -2.62
CA VAL A 47 -16.00 -12.75 -3.17
C VAL A 47 -16.03 -12.42 -4.67
N ALA A 48 -16.91 -13.05 -5.45
CA ALA A 48 -17.02 -12.79 -6.88
C ALA A 48 -17.37 -11.32 -7.19
N ARG A 49 -18.32 -10.73 -6.45
CA ARG A 49 -18.65 -9.31 -6.58
C ARG A 49 -17.46 -8.40 -6.26
N GLN A 50 -16.72 -8.70 -5.18
CA GLN A 50 -15.54 -7.91 -4.83
C GLN A 50 -14.44 -7.99 -5.89
N ILE A 51 -14.25 -9.16 -6.51
CA ILE A 51 -13.31 -9.30 -7.64
C ILE A 51 -13.75 -8.43 -8.83
N VAL A 52 -15.03 -8.44 -9.17
CA VAL A 52 -15.59 -7.59 -10.25
C VAL A 52 -15.42 -6.10 -9.93
N ASP A 53 -15.73 -5.68 -8.70
CA ASP A 53 -15.55 -4.31 -8.24
C ASP A 53 -14.08 -3.87 -8.42
N VAL A 54 -13.12 -4.69 -7.99
CA VAL A 54 -11.68 -4.42 -8.14
C VAL A 54 -11.27 -4.31 -9.61
N PHE A 55 -11.74 -5.20 -10.49
CA PHE A 55 -11.44 -5.10 -11.93
C PHE A 55 -12.05 -3.86 -12.60
N ASN A 56 -13.13 -3.32 -12.04
CA ASN A 56 -13.73 -2.05 -12.47
C ASN A 56 -13.09 -0.82 -11.80
N GLY A 57 -11.95 -0.99 -11.11
CA GLY A 57 -11.23 0.10 -10.45
C GLY A 57 -11.88 0.59 -9.16
N GLN A 58 -12.82 -0.15 -8.59
CA GLN A 58 -13.41 0.15 -7.28
C GLN A 58 -12.53 -0.42 -6.15
N PRO A 59 -12.52 0.18 -4.95
CA PRO A 59 -11.77 -0.33 -3.82
C PRO A 59 -12.32 -1.67 -3.31
N ALA A 60 -11.43 -2.53 -2.82
CA ALA A 60 -11.81 -3.81 -2.22
C ALA A 60 -12.45 -3.61 -0.83
N ARG A 61 -13.76 -3.87 -0.72
CA ARG A 61 -14.59 -3.50 0.45
C ARG A 61 -14.16 -4.17 1.77
N TYR A 62 -13.74 -5.44 1.72
CA TYR A 62 -13.31 -6.20 2.91
C TYR A 62 -11.85 -6.63 2.81
N ALA A 63 -11.00 -5.79 2.21
CA ALA A 63 -9.61 -6.13 2.06
C ALA A 63 -8.90 -6.17 3.41
N VAL A 64 -8.52 -7.38 3.80
CA VAL A 64 -7.75 -7.64 5.03
C VAL A 64 -6.32 -7.08 4.98
N ASN A 65 -5.80 -6.83 3.77
CA ASN A 65 -4.43 -6.39 3.51
C ASN A 65 -4.34 -5.13 2.63
N ALA A 66 -5.45 -4.46 2.33
CA ALA A 66 -5.38 -3.21 1.54
C ALA A 66 -5.03 -2.02 2.44
N PRO A 67 -4.37 -1.00 1.88
CA PRO A 67 -4.22 0.28 2.55
C PRO A 67 -5.59 0.86 2.92
N LEU A 68 -5.91 0.80 4.22
CA LEU A 68 -7.06 1.49 4.78
C LEU A 68 -6.67 2.97 4.91
N ILE A 69 -6.77 3.72 3.81
CA ILE A 69 -6.84 5.17 3.95
C ILE A 69 -8.11 5.47 4.73
N SER A 70 -7.98 6.12 5.89
CA SER A 70 -9.13 6.45 6.71
C SER A 70 -10.11 7.35 5.94
N ALA A 71 -11.40 7.28 6.26
CA ALA A 71 -12.45 7.97 5.49
C ALA A 71 -12.27 9.50 5.47
N ASP A 72 -11.65 10.06 6.51
CA ASP A 72 -11.25 11.47 6.64
C ASP A 72 -9.98 11.81 5.84
N ALA A 73 -9.04 10.88 5.69
CA ALA A 73 -7.82 11.08 4.91
C ALA A 73 -8.04 10.89 3.40
N LEU A 74 -9.01 10.07 3.00
CA LEU A 74 -9.23 9.69 1.61
C LEU A 74 -9.47 10.89 0.66
N PRO A 75 -10.31 11.89 0.99
CA PRO A 75 -10.51 13.05 0.12
C PRO A 75 -9.22 13.86 -0.12
N VAL A 76 -8.32 13.89 0.87
CA VAL A 76 -7.07 14.65 0.82
C VAL A 76 -5.97 13.87 0.11
N LEU A 77 -5.83 12.56 0.38
CA LEU A 77 -4.75 11.73 -0.15
C LEU A 77 -5.05 11.16 -1.55
N ALA A 78 -6.32 10.90 -1.89
CA ALA A 78 -6.69 10.28 -3.16
C ALA A 78 -6.14 11.02 -4.41
N PRO A 79 -6.18 12.37 -4.50
CA PRO A 79 -5.59 13.08 -5.64
C PRO A 79 -4.09 12.81 -5.82
N TYR A 80 -3.37 12.58 -4.73
CA TYR A 80 -1.91 12.43 -4.73
C TYR A 80 -1.44 10.99 -4.96
N LEU A 81 -2.33 10.00 -5.01
CA LEU A 81 -1.93 8.61 -5.30
C LEU A 81 -1.23 8.49 -6.67
N LYS A 82 -1.77 9.18 -7.69
CA LYS A 82 -1.17 9.25 -9.02
C LYS A 82 0.14 10.03 -9.03
N ALA A 83 0.24 11.10 -8.23
CA ALA A 83 1.47 11.88 -8.07
C ALA A 83 2.59 11.03 -7.45
N ALA A 84 2.28 10.31 -6.37
CA ALA A 84 3.21 9.38 -5.71
C ALA A 84 3.72 8.30 -6.67
N SER A 85 2.84 7.72 -7.49
CA SER A 85 3.21 6.74 -8.51
C SER A 85 4.16 7.34 -9.56
N LEU A 86 3.82 8.51 -10.11
CA LEU A 86 4.66 9.18 -11.11
C LEU A 86 6.03 9.60 -10.55
N VAL A 87 6.07 10.11 -9.32
CA VAL A 87 7.31 10.49 -8.63
C VAL A 87 8.20 9.26 -8.43
N GLY A 88 7.67 8.17 -7.86
CA GLY A 88 8.43 6.94 -7.65
C GLY A 88 8.91 6.32 -8.96
N LYS A 89 8.06 6.34 -9.98
CA LYS A 89 8.41 5.82 -11.32
C LYS A 89 9.50 6.63 -11.97
N LEU A 90 9.40 7.96 -11.97
CA LEU A 90 10.42 8.80 -12.60
C LEU A 90 11.77 8.69 -11.87
N ALA A 91 11.75 8.69 -10.54
CA ALA A 91 12.95 8.47 -9.73
C ALA A 91 13.61 7.12 -10.07
N SER A 92 12.84 6.05 -10.32
CA SER A 92 13.39 4.72 -10.68
C SER A 92 14.07 4.66 -12.05
N TYR A 93 13.77 5.61 -12.94
CA TYR A 93 14.45 5.76 -14.24
C TYR A 93 15.69 6.66 -14.16
N LEU A 94 15.69 7.67 -13.29
CA LEU A 94 16.83 8.56 -13.09
C LEU A 94 17.96 7.89 -12.29
N GLY A 95 17.60 6.99 -11.38
CA GLY A 95 18.57 6.29 -10.55
C GLY A 95 19.43 5.31 -11.33
N GLU A 96 20.71 5.63 -11.49
CA GLU A 96 21.70 4.71 -12.05
C GLU A 96 22.45 3.93 -10.94
N GLY A 97 22.78 2.67 -11.21
CA GLY A 97 23.54 1.83 -10.28
C GLY A 97 22.71 1.23 -9.14
N GLN A 98 23.38 0.82 -8.07
CA GLN A 98 22.74 0.12 -6.95
C GLN A 98 22.07 1.10 -5.99
N LEU A 99 20.76 0.96 -5.77
CA LEU A 99 20.00 1.75 -4.81
C LEU A 99 20.43 1.43 -3.36
N LYS A 100 20.78 2.47 -2.58
CA LYS A 100 21.24 2.36 -1.18
C LYS A 100 20.23 2.90 -0.19
N SER A 101 19.61 4.04 -0.50
CA SER A 101 18.57 4.63 0.34
C SER A 101 17.54 5.41 -0.44
N ILE A 102 16.35 5.49 0.15
CA ILE A 102 15.20 6.22 -0.34
C ILE A 102 14.77 7.18 0.78
N HIS A 103 14.67 8.47 0.45
CA HIS A 103 14.14 9.49 1.34
C HIS A 103 12.86 10.05 0.72
N ILE A 104 11.76 9.98 1.46
CA ILE A 104 10.45 10.46 0.98
C ILE A 104 10.04 11.66 1.83
N LYS A 105 9.84 12.79 1.19
CA LYS A 105 9.38 14.02 1.82
C LYS A 105 7.92 14.28 1.47
N TYR A 106 7.11 14.54 2.48
CA TYR A 106 5.73 14.98 2.37
C TYR A 106 5.62 16.39 2.91
N GLN A 107 5.23 17.34 2.06
CA GLN A 107 5.05 18.74 2.45
C GLN A 107 3.60 19.18 2.25
N GLY A 108 3.14 20.08 3.12
CA GLY A 108 1.77 20.62 3.10
C GLY A 108 0.79 19.86 3.99
N GLU A 109 -0.49 20.05 3.74
CA GLU A 109 -1.60 19.41 4.47
C GLU A 109 -1.49 17.87 4.53
N ILE A 110 -1.05 17.21 3.46
CA ILE A 110 -0.86 15.75 3.39
C ILE A 110 0.10 15.21 4.46
N ALA A 111 1.01 16.05 4.96
CA ALA A 111 1.96 15.66 6.00
C ALA A 111 1.26 15.37 7.34
N SER A 112 0.04 15.88 7.54
CA SER A 112 -0.74 15.68 8.76
C SER A 112 -1.49 14.34 8.79
N TYR A 113 -1.53 13.61 7.68
CA TYR A 113 -2.26 12.35 7.54
C TYR A 113 -1.33 11.12 7.57
N ASP A 114 -1.92 9.93 7.62
CA ASP A 114 -1.17 8.68 7.40
C ASP A 114 -0.75 8.55 5.93
N THR A 115 0.55 8.66 5.69
CA THR A 115 1.19 8.64 4.37
C THR A 115 1.64 7.24 3.95
N ASN A 116 1.35 6.19 4.73
CA ASN A 116 1.79 4.83 4.45
C ASN A 116 1.42 4.36 3.05
N THR A 117 0.21 4.70 2.56
CA THR A 117 -0.23 4.37 1.20
C THR A 117 0.62 5.06 0.13
N LEU A 118 0.94 6.35 0.32
CA LEU A 118 1.80 7.09 -0.60
C LEU A 118 3.22 6.50 -0.60
N LYS A 119 3.76 6.18 0.57
CA LYS A 119 5.05 5.49 0.71
C LYS A 119 5.06 4.17 -0.05
N ALA A 120 4.05 3.33 0.16
CA ALA A 120 3.98 2.02 -0.48
C ALA A 120 3.89 2.10 -2.00
N ILE A 121 3.17 3.10 -2.53
CA ILE A 121 3.13 3.36 -3.97
C ILE A 121 4.52 3.77 -4.47
N ILE A 122 5.17 4.74 -3.83
CA ILE A 122 6.51 5.21 -4.22
C ILE A 122 7.52 4.06 -4.17
N LEU A 123 7.54 3.29 -3.08
CA LEU A 123 8.39 2.12 -2.94
C LEU A 123 8.06 1.05 -3.98
N GLY A 124 6.77 0.85 -4.30
CA GLY A 124 6.34 -0.07 -5.34
C GLY A 124 6.99 0.27 -6.68
N GLU A 125 6.85 1.51 -7.13
CA GLU A 125 7.41 1.98 -8.40
C GLU A 125 8.94 1.98 -8.44
N LEU A 126 9.59 2.29 -7.31
CA LEU A 126 11.04 2.27 -7.17
C LEU A 126 11.61 0.85 -7.19
N LEU A 127 10.92 -0.09 -6.53
CA LEU A 127 11.40 -1.46 -6.35
C LEU A 127 11.00 -2.38 -7.50
N ASP A 128 9.95 -2.06 -8.27
CA ASP A 128 9.42 -2.88 -9.38
C ASP A 128 10.49 -3.34 -10.37
N ARG A 129 11.49 -2.48 -10.64
CA ARG A 129 12.58 -2.81 -11.58
C ARG A 129 13.65 -3.74 -11.02
N ILE A 130 13.71 -3.90 -9.71
CA ILE A 130 14.76 -4.67 -9.03
C ILE A 130 14.21 -5.91 -8.35
N THR A 131 12.90 -6.08 -8.22
CA THR A 131 12.25 -7.19 -7.50
C THR A 131 11.18 -7.90 -8.33
N GLU A 132 11.11 -9.23 -8.21
CA GLU A 132 10.02 -10.04 -8.77
C GLU A 132 8.83 -10.15 -7.80
N GLU A 133 9.05 -9.89 -6.51
CA GLU A 133 8.00 -9.86 -5.50
C GLU A 133 7.07 -8.65 -5.70
N ARG A 134 5.76 -8.87 -5.82
CA ARG A 134 4.80 -7.76 -5.87
C ARG A 134 4.86 -6.93 -4.58
N VAL A 135 5.17 -5.65 -4.73
CA VAL A 135 5.22 -4.69 -3.63
C VAL A 135 3.81 -4.18 -3.32
N ASN A 136 3.48 -4.12 -2.04
CA ASN A 136 2.21 -3.62 -1.49
C ASN A 136 2.45 -2.89 -0.16
N LEU A 137 1.39 -2.34 0.44
CA LEU A 137 1.46 -1.59 1.70
C LEU A 137 2.17 -2.36 2.82
N VAL A 138 1.90 -3.65 2.94
CA VAL A 138 2.34 -4.48 4.06
C VAL A 138 3.81 -4.85 3.90
N ASN A 139 4.24 -5.20 2.69
CA ASN A 139 5.57 -5.76 2.45
C ASN A 139 6.61 -4.75 1.92
N ALA A 140 6.23 -3.53 1.52
CA ALA A 140 7.16 -2.58 0.89
C ALA A 140 8.43 -2.31 1.71
N ASN A 141 8.27 -2.01 3.01
CA ASN A 141 9.41 -1.77 3.90
C ASN A 141 10.26 -3.04 4.11
N ILE A 142 9.62 -4.22 4.14
CA ILE A 142 10.29 -5.50 4.36
C ILE A 142 11.15 -5.84 3.13
N ILE A 143 10.60 -5.66 1.92
CA ILE A 143 11.32 -5.90 0.66
C ILE A 143 12.52 -4.94 0.55
N ALA A 144 12.32 -3.65 0.85
CA ALA A 144 13.41 -2.68 0.86
C ALA A 144 14.53 -3.08 1.86
N SER A 145 14.15 -3.41 3.09
CA SER A 145 15.09 -3.78 4.16
C SER A 145 15.87 -5.06 3.85
N LYS A 146 15.21 -6.08 3.28
CA LYS A 146 15.86 -7.33 2.84
C LYS A 146 16.95 -7.09 1.78
N ARG A 147 16.83 -6.01 1.03
CA ARG A 147 17.80 -5.59 0.00
C ARG A 147 18.84 -4.62 0.52
N GLY A 148 18.84 -4.32 1.82
CA GLY A 148 19.74 -3.35 2.44
C GLY A 148 19.43 -1.90 2.08
N ILE A 149 18.22 -1.62 1.55
CA ILE A 149 17.80 -0.27 1.18
C ILE A 149 17.22 0.42 2.41
N LYS A 150 17.85 1.52 2.83
CA LYS A 150 17.36 2.33 3.96
C LYS A 150 16.23 3.26 3.47
N VAL A 151 15.03 3.11 4.03
CA VAL A 151 13.90 4.01 3.75
C VAL A 151 13.73 4.99 4.89
N THR A 152 13.59 6.28 4.58
CA THR A 152 13.32 7.35 5.55
C THR A 152 12.20 8.24 5.06
N GLU A 153 11.41 8.78 5.99
CA GLU A 153 10.31 9.70 5.71
C GLU A 153 10.53 11.02 6.46
N GLN A 154 10.16 12.12 5.82
CA GLN A 154 10.12 13.45 6.41
C GLN A 154 8.77 14.10 6.14
N LYS A 155 8.17 14.67 7.18
CA LYS A 155 6.85 15.31 7.14
C LYS A 155 6.99 16.77 7.55
N GLU A 156 6.56 17.68 6.68
CA GLU A 156 6.58 19.12 6.91
C GLU A 156 5.19 19.71 6.62
N PRO A 157 4.47 20.23 7.63
CA PRO A 157 3.16 20.84 7.39
C PRO A 157 3.18 22.07 6.47
N GLY A 158 4.34 22.74 6.36
CA GLY A 158 4.53 23.90 5.50
C GLY A 158 4.95 23.52 4.08
N CYS A 159 4.39 24.22 3.09
CA CYS A 159 4.86 24.18 1.70
C CYS A 159 4.63 25.57 1.09
N ASP A 160 5.71 26.23 0.66
CA ASP A 160 5.63 27.65 0.25
C ASP A 160 4.96 27.82 -1.13
N ASN A 161 5.27 26.93 -2.07
CA ASN A 161 4.90 27.10 -3.48
C ASN A 161 3.67 26.27 -3.91
N TYR A 162 3.27 25.27 -3.11
CA TYR A 162 2.21 24.33 -3.45
C TYR A 162 1.35 24.04 -2.22
N ALA A 163 0.09 23.64 -2.44
CA ALA A 163 -0.75 23.16 -1.34
C ALA A 163 -0.15 21.91 -0.68
N ASN A 164 0.39 21.02 -1.50
CA ASN A 164 1.07 19.81 -1.07
C ASN A 164 2.16 19.42 -2.07
N LEU A 165 3.25 18.82 -1.59
CA LEU A 165 4.36 18.35 -2.41
C LEU A 165 4.84 16.99 -1.92
N ILE A 166 5.06 16.07 -2.85
CA ILE A 166 5.66 14.76 -2.58
C ILE A 166 7.02 14.74 -3.29
N THR A 167 8.09 14.52 -2.54
CA THR A 167 9.44 14.36 -3.09
C THR A 167 9.96 12.97 -2.78
N ALA A 168 10.49 12.27 -3.78
CA ALA A 168 11.29 11.07 -3.59
C ALA A 168 12.73 11.38 -3.98
N GLU A 169 13.63 11.26 -3.02
CA GLU A 169 15.07 11.35 -3.23
C GLU A 169 15.66 9.94 -3.08
N ILE A 170 16.40 9.53 -4.10
CA ILE A 170 17.09 8.24 -4.14
C ILE A 170 18.59 8.46 -4.12
N ASN A 171 19.28 7.63 -3.36
CA ASN A 171 20.73 7.62 -3.31
C ASN A 171 21.22 6.26 -3.79
N THR A 172 22.04 6.27 -4.84
CA THR A 172 22.56 5.07 -5.48
C THR A 172 24.08 4.97 -5.32
N SER A 173 24.71 4.00 -5.98
CA SER A 173 26.16 3.95 -6.12
C SER A 173 26.73 5.04 -7.04
N SER A 174 25.92 5.56 -7.96
CA SER A 174 26.37 6.50 -9.00
C SER A 174 26.06 7.97 -8.67
N GLY A 175 25.11 8.23 -7.77
CA GLY A 175 24.76 9.59 -7.38
C GLY A 175 23.47 9.65 -6.57
N SER A 176 22.91 10.85 -6.46
CA SER A 176 21.61 11.11 -5.87
C SER A 176 20.71 11.79 -6.89
N ASN A 177 19.45 11.40 -6.93
CA ASN A 177 18.44 12.07 -7.74
C ASN A 177 17.18 12.33 -6.92
N ALA A 178 16.51 13.44 -7.19
CA ALA A 178 15.28 13.84 -6.53
C ALA A 178 14.18 14.14 -7.55
N VAL A 179 12.96 13.70 -7.27
CA VAL A 179 11.78 14.06 -8.07
C VAL A 179 10.70 14.55 -7.16
N SER A 180 10.12 15.71 -7.48
CA SER A 180 8.98 16.28 -6.75
C SER A 180 7.73 16.36 -7.64
N GLY A 181 6.59 15.96 -7.08
CA GLY A 181 5.30 15.98 -7.74
C GLY A 181 4.19 16.52 -6.86
N THR A 182 3.19 17.13 -7.51
CA THR A 182 2.03 17.76 -6.86
C THR A 182 0.77 17.56 -7.69
N VAL A 183 -0.36 18.06 -7.18
CA VAL A 183 -1.63 18.14 -7.89
C VAL A 183 -2.11 19.58 -7.89
N MET A 184 -2.31 20.14 -9.08
CA MET A 184 -2.83 21.50 -9.26
C MET A 184 -4.02 21.46 -10.21
N ARG A 185 -5.14 22.06 -9.80
CA ARG A 185 -6.38 22.14 -10.60
C ARG A 185 -6.86 20.78 -11.11
N GLY A 186 -6.68 19.72 -10.31
CA GLY A 186 -7.06 18.35 -10.64
C GLY A 186 -6.06 17.59 -11.52
N GLU A 187 -4.96 18.22 -11.92
CA GLU A 187 -3.93 17.60 -12.75
C GLU A 187 -2.69 17.26 -11.92
N THR A 188 -2.19 16.03 -12.07
CA THR A 188 -0.91 15.63 -11.51
C THR A 188 0.24 16.24 -12.31
N ARG A 189 1.20 16.84 -11.61
CA ARG A 189 2.35 17.54 -12.20
C ARG A 189 3.65 17.08 -11.57
N ILE A 190 4.70 16.97 -12.39
CA ILE A 190 6.09 16.93 -11.92
C ILE A 190 6.58 18.37 -11.92
N VAL A 191 7.10 18.81 -10.78
CA VAL A 191 7.47 20.21 -10.57
C VAL A 191 8.95 20.41 -10.23
N GLN A 192 9.67 19.32 -9.98
CA GLN A 192 11.10 19.37 -9.77
C GLN A 192 11.74 18.05 -10.17
N VAL A 193 12.88 18.13 -10.83
CA VAL A 193 13.80 17.01 -11.04
C VAL A 193 15.19 17.51 -10.69
N ASP A 194 15.82 16.87 -9.71
CA ASP A 194 17.07 17.30 -9.07
C ASP A 194 17.00 18.78 -8.66
N ASP A 195 17.93 19.60 -9.12
CA ASP A 195 17.97 21.04 -8.82
C ASP A 195 17.10 21.88 -9.78
N TYR A 196 16.46 21.26 -10.76
CA TYR A 196 15.69 21.96 -11.79
C TYR A 196 14.21 22.04 -11.46
N TRP A 197 13.72 23.26 -11.28
CA TRP A 197 12.28 23.55 -11.19
C TRP A 197 11.65 23.50 -12.58
N ILE A 198 10.63 22.67 -12.72
CA ILE A 198 9.88 22.46 -13.95
C ILE A 198 8.38 22.56 -13.65
N ASP A 199 7.54 22.57 -14.67
CA ASP A 199 6.09 22.42 -14.50
C ASP A 199 5.54 21.63 -15.68
N ILE A 200 5.40 20.32 -15.46
CA ILE A 200 5.03 19.37 -16.51
C ILE A 200 3.81 18.57 -16.05
N VAL A 201 2.76 18.60 -16.87
CA VAL A 201 1.67 17.62 -16.82
C VAL A 201 2.10 16.41 -17.66
N PRO A 202 2.34 15.23 -17.06
CA PRO A 202 2.77 14.07 -17.84
C PRO A 202 1.63 13.58 -18.72
N THR A 203 1.66 13.96 -19.99
CA THR A 203 0.86 13.36 -21.06
C THR A 203 1.64 12.16 -21.61
N GLY A 204 0.99 11.04 -21.92
CA GLY A 204 1.69 9.80 -22.32
C GLY A 204 2.80 10.03 -23.37
N GLY A 205 3.97 9.41 -23.17
CA GLY A 205 5.17 9.63 -23.98
C GLY A 205 6.46 9.25 -23.25
N TYR A 206 7.61 9.66 -23.81
CA TYR A 206 8.94 9.47 -23.22
C TYR A 206 9.50 10.81 -22.75
N PHE A 207 10.15 10.82 -21.59
CA PHE A 207 11.00 11.92 -21.16
C PHE A 207 12.46 11.57 -21.48
N LEU A 208 13.19 12.51 -22.07
CA LEU A 208 14.63 12.40 -22.27
C LEU A 208 15.30 13.49 -21.43
N PHE A 209 16.10 13.07 -20.46
CA PHE A 209 16.99 13.95 -19.70
C PHE A 209 18.38 13.83 -20.30
N CYS A 210 18.99 14.96 -20.65
CA CYS A 210 20.35 15.04 -21.17
C CYS A 210 21.10 16.09 -20.35
N ASP A 211 22.33 15.75 -19.96
CA ASP A 211 23.29 16.67 -19.35
C ASP A 211 23.86 17.67 -20.37
#